data_AF-A0ABD2N744-F1
#
_entry.id   AF-A0ABD2N744-F1
#
_cell.length_a   1.000
_cell.length_b   1.000
_cell.length_c   1.000
_cell.angle_alpha   90.00
_cell.angle_beta   90.00
_cell.angle_gamma   90.00
#
_symmetry.space_group_name_H-M   'P 1'
#
loop_
_entity.id
_entity.type
_entity.pdbx_description
1 polymer ?
#
loop_
_entity_poly.entity_id
_entity_poly.type
_entity_poly.pdbx_seq_one_letter_code
_entity_poly.pdbx_strand_id
1 'polypeptide(L)'
;MPTQSGENTVCKMMSTPRNISRIKKEQLAELSPSPSPPDRPKLMPGGNYIRTGRDSARSTCLIFAPHEEECGILAKYLKIFMKNEVNLLHIESRPSTRQPGRYEFMVECAPSGDIANAILDIKDMSDYLNIISRDYKDNKDSVPWFPRRIRELDKFANQILSYGAELDADHPGFTDPAYRERRKYFADIAYNYKHGEPLPRVEYTKEEIETWGKVFRQLTALYPTHAFRGYNKFLIDCTGFRLRPVAGLLSSRDFLAGLAFRVFHSTQYIRHPSKPFYTPEPDVCHELLGHVPLFADPSFAQFSQEIGLASLGAPDDYIEKLATCFWFTVEYGLCQENGDIKAYGAGLLSSYGELQYALEGKAELRPFEPVKTGVQKYPITEYQPVYYVAESFEDAKEKLMAHENYNSAMNHINLCDFFFHSAQIAGCLISVLLSESLAKVENITYVFVGGTVFFQLYIIYWHGQILIDESQNISTHIYQSEWYKSNVKTRRLLIMMMIRSRKPLALKVGGIFVMDLSVFLKLLKGVYSIMMVFLKRES
;
A
#
# COMPACT_ATOMS: atom_id res chain seq x y z
N MET A 1 -17.49 -1.18 -62.42
CA MET A 1 -17.33 0.16 -63.02
C MET A 1 -16.50 1.02 -62.07
N PRO A 2 -15.55 1.82 -62.59
CA PRO A 2 -14.36 2.37 -61.89
C PRO A 2 -14.64 3.74 -61.23
N THR A 3 -13.75 4.29 -60.37
CA THR A 3 -12.66 5.27 -60.68
C THR A 3 -11.72 5.40 -59.43
N GLN A 4 -10.38 5.31 -59.47
CA GLN A 4 -9.25 6.06 -60.07
C GLN A 4 -8.52 7.08 -59.13
N SER A 5 -7.18 7.04 -59.19
CA SER A 5 -6.13 8.09 -58.97
C SER A 5 -5.03 7.67 -57.96
N GLY A 6 -3.72 7.85 -58.16
CA GLY A 6 -2.90 8.46 -59.22
C GLY A 6 -1.39 8.27 -58.88
N GLU A 7 -0.53 8.30 -59.89
CA GLU A 7 0.91 7.89 -59.89
C GLU A 7 1.91 8.96 -59.38
N ASN A 8 3.09 8.46 -58.97
CA ASN A 8 4.34 9.19 -58.63
C ASN A 8 5.37 9.09 -59.78
N THR A 9 6.18 10.13 -59.98
CA THR A 9 7.30 10.15 -60.95
C THR A 9 8.68 10.25 -60.26
N VAL A 10 9.63 9.50 -60.82
CA VAL A 10 11.05 9.22 -60.47
C VAL A 10 11.95 10.33 -61.10
N CYS A 11 13.15 10.76 -60.64
CA CYS A 11 14.44 10.04 -60.53
C CYS A 11 15.65 11.02 -60.28
N LYS A 12 16.80 10.42 -59.88
CA LYS A 12 18.24 10.83 -59.99
C LYS A 12 18.82 11.62 -58.79
N MET A 13 20.05 11.39 -58.28
CA MET A 13 21.21 10.54 -58.64
C MET A 13 22.29 10.57 -57.51
N MET A 14 23.07 9.48 -57.42
CA MET A 14 24.53 9.38 -57.12
C MET A 14 25.14 9.29 -55.70
N SER A 15 25.85 8.16 -55.53
CA SER A 15 27.17 7.89 -54.92
C SER A 15 27.38 7.88 -53.40
N THR A 16 27.72 6.68 -52.91
CA THR A 16 28.33 6.36 -51.61
C THR A 16 29.86 6.55 -51.62
N PRO A 17 30.47 6.88 -50.47
CA PRO A 17 31.83 6.47 -50.16
C PRO A 17 31.83 5.41 -49.05
N ARG A 18 32.47 4.27 -49.36
CA ARG A 18 32.99 3.29 -48.41
C ARG A 18 34.24 3.88 -47.75
N ASN A 19 34.25 4.06 -46.44
CA ASN A 19 35.44 3.98 -45.57
C ASN A 19 35.09 4.43 -44.14
N ILE A 20 34.77 3.51 -43.23
CA ILE A 20 35.31 3.55 -41.86
C ILE A 20 35.61 2.10 -41.46
N SER A 21 36.90 1.79 -41.54
CA SER A 21 37.51 0.56 -41.09
C SER A 21 37.56 0.51 -39.55
N ARG A 22 37.19 -0.66 -39.01
CA ARG A 22 37.98 -1.40 -38.01
C ARG A 22 38.45 -0.58 -36.78
N ILE A 23 37.52 -0.22 -35.90
CA ILE A 23 37.86 0.03 -34.49
C ILE A 23 38.18 -1.34 -33.86
N LYS A 24 39.42 -1.50 -33.40
CA LYS A 24 39.93 -2.74 -32.78
C LYS A 24 39.07 -3.11 -31.57
N LYS A 25 38.72 -4.40 -31.48
CA LYS A 25 38.03 -5.06 -30.35
C LYS A 25 38.73 -4.89 -28.99
N GLU A 26 39.93 -4.31 -28.97
CA GLU A 26 40.72 -4.06 -27.75
C GLU A 26 40.33 -2.77 -27.02
N GLN A 27 39.71 -1.79 -27.68
CA GLN A 27 39.28 -0.52 -27.04
C GLN A 27 37.87 -0.54 -26.42
N LEU A 28 37.11 -1.63 -26.61
CA LEU A 28 35.79 -1.84 -25.96
C LEU A 28 35.89 -2.60 -24.63
N ALA A 29 37.09 -3.02 -24.22
CA ALA A 29 37.32 -3.76 -22.98
C ALA A 29 37.58 -2.87 -21.75
N GLU A 30 37.86 -1.57 -21.93
CA GLU A 30 38.23 -0.66 -20.82
C GLU A 30 37.07 0.24 -20.33
N LEU A 31 35.86 0.05 -20.84
CA LEU A 31 34.64 0.76 -20.39
C LEU A 31 33.59 -0.19 -19.80
N SER A 32 34.03 -1.28 -19.16
CA SER A 32 33.17 -2.01 -18.25
C SER A 32 32.89 -1.14 -17.01
N PRO A 33 31.63 -0.81 -16.68
CA PRO A 33 31.32 -0.14 -15.41
C PRO A 33 31.91 -0.99 -14.28
N SER A 34 32.65 -0.37 -13.35
CA SER A 34 33.20 -1.12 -12.22
C SER A 34 32.04 -1.87 -11.56
N PRO A 35 32.12 -3.20 -11.41
CA PRO A 35 31.06 -3.92 -10.71
C PRO A 35 30.91 -3.29 -9.34
N SER A 36 29.67 -3.00 -8.95
CA SER A 36 29.37 -2.60 -7.58
C SER A 36 30.04 -3.61 -6.63
N PRO A 37 30.69 -3.17 -5.54
CA PRO A 37 31.37 -4.10 -4.65
C PRO A 37 30.38 -5.19 -4.21
N PRO A 38 30.78 -6.47 -4.22
CA PRO A 38 29.87 -7.56 -3.90
C PRO A 38 29.27 -7.35 -2.50
N ASP A 39 27.95 -7.45 -2.42
CA ASP A 39 27.16 -7.34 -1.18
C ASP A 39 27.53 -8.48 -0.22
N ARG A 40 28.55 -8.30 0.62
CA ARG A 40 28.94 -9.27 1.64
C ARG A 40 28.43 -8.81 3.02
N PRO A 41 27.62 -9.61 3.73
CA PRO A 41 27.23 -9.30 5.10
C PRO A 41 28.46 -9.36 6.02
N LYS A 42 28.59 -8.40 6.94
CA LYS A 42 29.67 -8.35 7.92
C LYS A 42 29.09 -8.46 9.34
N LEU A 43 29.65 -9.37 10.14
CA LEU A 43 29.28 -9.58 11.53
C LEU A 43 29.79 -8.41 12.39
N MET A 44 28.89 -7.76 13.15
CA MET A 44 29.22 -6.65 14.05
C MET A 44 29.36 -7.12 15.51
N PRO A 45 30.08 -6.38 16.38
CA PRO A 45 30.10 -6.64 17.82
C PRO A 45 28.68 -6.55 18.38
N GLY A 46 28.19 -7.63 19.00
CA GLY A 46 26.78 -7.77 19.38
C GLY A 46 25.94 -8.65 18.44
N GLY A 47 26.56 -9.36 17.48
CA GLY A 47 25.97 -10.53 16.83
C GLY A 47 25.12 -10.28 15.57
N ASN A 48 24.75 -9.02 15.31
CA ASN A 48 23.97 -8.69 14.12
C ASN A 48 24.81 -8.68 12.82
N TYR A 49 24.30 -9.32 11.77
CA TYR A 49 24.79 -9.15 10.41
C TYR A 49 24.19 -7.88 9.81
N ILE A 50 25.04 -6.88 9.51
CA ILE A 50 24.62 -5.70 8.74
C ILE A 50 25.25 -5.79 7.35
N ARG A 51 24.45 -5.53 6.32
CA ARG A 51 24.93 -5.39 4.94
C ARG A 51 25.77 -4.11 4.85
N THR A 52 27.06 -4.23 4.54
CA THR A 52 27.97 -3.07 4.36
C THR A 52 28.02 -2.57 2.91
N GLY A 53 26.89 -2.62 2.20
CA GLY A 53 26.71 -1.90 0.93
C GLY A 53 26.19 -0.49 1.22
N ARG A 54 26.32 0.47 0.28
CA ARG A 54 25.64 1.77 0.43
C ARG A 54 24.17 1.48 0.70
N ASP A 55 23.70 1.85 1.89
CA ASP A 55 22.35 1.59 2.32
C ASP A 55 21.34 2.07 1.26
N SER A 56 20.61 1.15 0.65
CA SER A 56 19.29 1.43 0.08
C SER A 56 18.31 1.94 1.15
N ALA A 57 18.70 1.90 2.42
CA ALA A 57 17.97 2.48 3.53
C ALA A 57 17.93 4.02 3.50
N ARG A 58 18.81 4.71 2.75
CA ARG A 58 18.88 6.19 2.69
C ARG A 58 18.58 6.80 1.32
N SER A 59 18.12 6.01 0.35
CA SER A 59 17.76 6.53 -0.97
C SER A 59 16.39 7.22 -0.94
N THR A 60 16.29 8.38 -1.58
CA THR A 60 15.03 9.11 -1.76
C THR A 60 14.52 8.89 -3.17
N CYS A 61 13.29 8.42 -3.34
CA CYS A 61 12.66 8.29 -4.64
C CYS A 61 11.73 9.48 -4.89
N LEU A 62 11.91 10.15 -6.03
CA LEU A 62 11.06 11.24 -6.50
C LEU A 62 10.18 10.72 -7.63
N ILE A 63 8.88 10.98 -7.54
CA ILE A 63 7.91 10.72 -8.60
C ILE A 63 7.26 12.04 -8.99
N PHE A 64 7.41 12.44 -10.24
CA PHE A 64 6.88 13.70 -10.73
C PHE A 64 6.48 13.60 -12.20
N ALA A 65 5.58 14.48 -12.62
CA ALA A 65 5.21 14.67 -14.02
C ALA A 65 5.38 16.14 -14.40
N PRO A 66 5.96 16.44 -15.57
CA PRO A 66 6.10 17.82 -16.04
C PRO A 66 4.75 18.48 -16.31
N HIS A 67 4.70 19.81 -16.21
CA HIS A 67 3.54 20.59 -16.64
C HIS A 67 3.17 20.37 -18.11
N GLU A 68 4.17 20.21 -18.98
CA GLU A 68 4.01 20.01 -20.42
C GLU A 68 4.99 18.96 -20.96
N GLU A 69 4.55 18.19 -21.96
CA GLU A 69 5.41 17.28 -22.72
C GLU A 69 6.15 18.05 -23.81
N GLU A 70 7.49 18.06 -23.76
CA GLU A 70 8.31 18.69 -24.78
C GLU A 70 9.59 17.90 -25.05
N CYS A 71 10.19 18.12 -26.23
CA CYS A 71 11.45 17.48 -26.59
C CYS A 71 12.56 17.90 -25.61
N GLY A 72 13.23 16.91 -25.00
CA GLY A 72 14.32 17.15 -24.06
C GLY A 72 13.88 17.46 -22.62
N ILE A 73 12.61 17.32 -22.28
CA ILE A 73 12.09 17.58 -20.92
C ILE A 73 12.85 16.78 -19.83
N LEU A 74 13.13 15.49 -20.06
CA LEU A 74 13.93 14.68 -19.12
C LEU A 74 15.34 15.25 -18.92
N ALA A 75 15.98 15.73 -20.00
CA ALA A 75 17.30 16.34 -19.91
C ALA A 75 17.27 17.64 -19.09
N LYS A 76 16.17 18.40 -19.11
CA LYS A 76 15.99 19.57 -18.24
C LYS A 76 15.98 19.16 -16.76
N TYR A 77 15.25 18.11 -16.40
CA TYR A 77 15.24 17.58 -15.03
C TYR A 77 16.60 17.01 -14.60
N LEU A 78 17.30 16.28 -15.48
CA LEU A 78 18.64 15.77 -15.19
C LEU A 78 19.63 16.89 -14.87
N LYS A 79 19.51 18.06 -15.52
CA LYS A 79 20.32 19.23 -15.20
C LYS A 79 20.06 19.77 -13.79
N ILE A 80 18.84 19.65 -13.26
CA ILE A 80 18.53 20.05 -11.88
C ILE A 80 19.29 19.17 -10.89
N PHE A 81 19.27 17.85 -11.08
CA PHE A 81 20.04 16.93 -10.23
C PHE A 81 21.54 17.18 -10.33
N MET A 82 22.05 17.43 -11.54
CA MET A 82 23.45 17.77 -11.78
C MET A 82 23.86 19.08 -11.09
N LYS A 83 23.04 20.14 -11.20
CA LYS A 83 23.26 21.44 -10.56
C LYS A 83 23.35 21.34 -9.04
N ASN A 84 22.55 20.45 -8.45
CA ASN A 84 22.48 20.24 -7.00
C ASN A 84 23.39 19.10 -6.50
N GLU A 85 24.27 18.58 -7.37
CA GLU A 85 25.23 17.51 -7.06
C GLU A 85 24.55 16.22 -6.52
N VAL A 86 23.31 15.95 -6.92
CA VAL A 86 22.55 14.78 -6.50
C VAL A 86 22.82 13.62 -7.44
N ASN A 87 23.46 12.56 -6.93
CA ASN A 87 23.69 11.34 -7.70
C ASN A 87 22.42 10.49 -7.85
N LEU A 88 22.22 9.93 -9.04
CA LEU A 88 21.05 9.12 -9.36
C LEU A 88 21.42 7.63 -9.36
N LEU A 89 20.65 6.82 -8.63
CA LEU A 89 20.79 5.37 -8.55
C LEU A 89 19.96 4.66 -9.63
N HIS A 90 18.78 5.19 -9.93
CA HIS A 90 17.88 4.63 -10.92
C HIS A 90 16.98 5.71 -11.52
N ILE A 91 16.68 5.59 -12.81
CA ILE A 91 15.78 6.50 -13.53
C ILE A 91 14.87 5.66 -14.40
N GLU A 92 13.59 5.98 -14.34
CA GLU A 92 12.58 5.32 -15.15
C GLU A 92 11.52 6.34 -15.59
N SER A 93 11.06 6.20 -16.83
CA SER A 93 9.88 6.89 -17.35
C SER A 93 8.77 5.89 -17.68
N ARG A 94 7.53 6.26 -17.37
CA ARG A 94 6.33 5.46 -17.67
C ARG A 94 5.20 6.35 -18.15
N PRO A 95 4.32 5.88 -19.06
CA PRO A 95 3.07 6.57 -19.34
C PRO A 95 2.27 6.78 -18.05
N SER A 96 1.75 7.99 -17.85
CA SER A 96 0.95 8.33 -16.68
C SER A 96 -0.39 7.61 -16.71
N THR A 97 -0.75 7.02 -15.58
CA THR A 97 -2.08 6.45 -15.36
C THR A 97 -3.09 7.51 -14.93
N ARG A 98 -2.61 8.70 -14.52
CA ARG A 98 -3.41 9.83 -14.04
C ARG A 98 -3.77 10.80 -15.16
N GLN A 99 -2.83 11.03 -16.09
CA GLN A 99 -2.97 11.99 -17.18
C GLN A 99 -2.67 11.28 -18.52
N PRO A 100 -3.71 10.91 -19.30
CA PRO A 100 -3.52 10.26 -20.59
C PRO A 100 -2.63 11.08 -21.53
N GLY A 101 -1.65 10.42 -22.16
CA GLY A 101 -0.74 11.06 -23.12
C GLY A 101 0.48 11.76 -22.53
N ARG A 102 0.73 11.63 -21.21
CA ARG A 102 1.92 12.16 -20.54
C ARG A 102 2.78 11.07 -19.92
N TYR A 103 4.04 11.38 -19.61
CA TYR A 103 4.97 10.52 -18.90
C TYR A 103 5.21 10.98 -17.45
N GLU A 104 5.29 10.02 -16.54
CA GLU A 104 5.78 10.20 -15.17
C GLU A 104 7.24 9.77 -15.09
N PHE A 105 8.05 10.56 -14.40
CA PHE A 105 9.44 10.26 -14.11
C PHE A 105 9.57 9.76 -12.68
N MET A 106 10.30 8.66 -12.54
CA MET A 106 10.63 8.01 -11.28
C MET A 106 12.13 8.00 -11.13
N VAL A 107 12.65 8.75 -10.16
CA VAL A 107 14.08 8.93 -9.96
C VAL A 107 14.45 8.48 -8.56
N GLU A 108 15.32 7.48 -8.43
CA GLU A 108 15.90 7.06 -7.16
C GLU A 108 17.23 7.79 -6.96
N CYS A 109 17.30 8.64 -5.95
CA CYS A 109 18.46 9.47 -5.62
C CYS A 109 19.28 8.83 -4.50
N ALA A 110 20.60 8.89 -4.61
CA ALA A 110 21.50 8.56 -3.51
C ALA A 110 21.46 9.67 -2.42
N PRO A 111 21.83 9.36 -1.18
CA PRO A 111 21.99 10.37 -0.12
C PRO A 111 23.25 11.22 -0.38
N SER A 112 23.17 12.12 -1.35
CA SER A 112 24.26 12.96 -1.85
C SER A 112 23.74 14.30 -2.35
N GLY A 113 24.55 15.34 -2.25
CA GLY A 113 24.22 16.68 -2.74
C GLY A 113 23.11 17.36 -1.95
N ASP A 114 22.57 18.45 -2.51
CA ASP A 114 21.43 19.18 -1.94
C ASP A 114 20.11 18.70 -2.56
N ILE A 115 19.61 17.58 -2.06
CA ILE A 115 18.34 17.01 -2.53
C ILE A 115 17.15 17.90 -2.18
N ALA A 116 17.23 18.71 -1.12
CA ALA A 116 16.14 19.59 -0.72
C ALA A 116 15.94 20.70 -1.76
N ASN A 117 17.02 21.32 -2.22
CA ASN A 117 16.96 22.32 -3.28
C ASN A 117 16.56 21.72 -4.63
N ALA A 118 17.03 20.50 -4.96
CA ALA A 118 16.58 19.79 -6.15
C ALA A 118 15.07 19.51 -6.12
N ILE A 119 14.52 19.13 -4.96
CA ILE A 119 13.08 18.91 -4.76
C ILE A 119 12.28 20.19 -5.00
N LEU A 120 12.76 21.35 -4.52
CA LEU A 120 12.12 22.64 -4.75
C LEU A 120 12.11 23.00 -6.25
N ASP A 121 13.27 22.93 -6.89
CA ASP A 121 13.41 23.20 -8.33
C ASP A 121 12.51 22.26 -9.18
N ILE A 122 12.39 20.98 -8.82
CA ILE A 122 11.51 20.02 -9.50
C ILE A 122 10.03 20.34 -9.26
N LYS A 123 9.67 20.70 -8.03
CA LYS A 123 8.29 21.01 -7.64
C LYS A 123 7.74 22.18 -8.44
N ASP A 124 8.56 23.19 -8.72
CA ASP A 124 8.16 24.37 -9.49
C ASP A 124 7.94 24.08 -10.99
N MET A 125 8.47 22.97 -11.51
CA MET A 125 8.35 22.58 -12.91
C MET A 125 7.37 21.42 -13.15
N SER A 126 6.78 20.89 -12.08
CA SER A 126 5.97 19.67 -12.11
C SER A 126 4.53 19.94 -11.68
N ASP A 127 3.56 19.29 -12.34
CA ASP A 127 2.16 19.32 -11.91
C ASP A 127 1.97 18.72 -10.52
N TYR A 128 2.80 17.72 -10.19
CA TYR A 128 2.89 17.13 -8.87
C TYR A 128 4.28 16.55 -8.64
N LEU A 129 4.64 16.44 -7.36
CA LEU A 129 5.85 15.79 -6.90
C LEU A 129 5.52 14.99 -5.64
N ASN A 130 5.80 13.69 -5.67
CA ASN A 130 5.77 12.82 -4.50
C ASN A 130 7.21 12.46 -4.12
N ILE A 131 7.54 12.68 -2.86
CA ILE A 131 8.82 12.31 -2.27
C ILE A 131 8.60 11.05 -1.46
N ILE A 132 9.30 9.97 -1.81
CA ILE A 132 9.20 8.68 -1.16
C ILE A 132 10.54 8.39 -0.48
N SER A 133 10.56 8.31 0.85
CA SER A 133 11.81 8.12 1.61
C SER A 133 11.61 7.17 2.79
N ARG A 134 12.67 6.43 3.15
CA ARG A 134 12.73 5.65 4.40
C ARG A 134 13.02 6.54 5.61
N ASP A 135 13.71 7.66 5.41
CA ASP A 135 13.99 8.69 6.43
C ASP A 135 12.89 9.77 6.45
N TYR A 136 11.62 9.36 6.35
CA TYR A 136 10.48 10.29 6.32
C TYR A 136 10.22 10.99 7.65
N LYS A 137 10.79 10.49 8.75
CA LYS A 137 10.59 11.05 10.10
C LYS A 137 11.09 12.48 10.23
N ASP A 138 12.09 12.85 9.42
CA ASP A 138 12.67 14.20 9.39
C ASP A 138 12.03 15.10 8.31
N ASN A 139 11.20 14.55 7.42
CA ASN A 139 10.57 15.29 6.32
C ASN A 139 9.06 15.00 6.20
N LYS A 140 8.23 15.93 6.69
CA LYS A 140 6.76 15.78 6.79
C LYS A 140 6.03 15.72 5.45
N ASP A 141 6.65 16.19 4.37
CA ASP A 141 6.09 16.12 3.02
C ASP A 141 6.44 14.80 2.30
N SER A 142 7.22 13.93 2.95
CA SER A 142 7.62 12.65 2.38
C SER A 142 6.68 11.51 2.79
N VAL A 143 6.35 10.68 1.80
CA VAL A 143 5.64 9.43 1.98
C VAL A 143 6.65 8.35 2.40
N PRO A 144 6.33 7.53 3.42
CA PRO A 144 7.16 6.39 3.77
C PRO A 144 7.45 5.51 2.55
N TRP A 145 8.70 5.09 2.39
CA TRP A 145 9.08 4.22 1.30
C TRP A 145 8.34 2.89 1.32
N PHE A 146 7.97 2.42 0.13
CA PHE A 146 7.38 1.10 -0.09
C PHE A 146 7.87 0.50 -1.42
N PRO A 147 7.95 -0.83 -1.53
CA PRO A 147 8.30 -1.50 -2.79
C PRO A 147 7.21 -1.25 -3.84
N ARG A 148 7.62 -0.88 -5.05
CA ARG A 148 6.69 -0.64 -6.18
C ARG A 148 6.66 -1.81 -7.16
N ARG A 149 7.70 -2.65 -7.12
CA ARG A 149 7.81 -3.87 -7.90
C ARG A 149 8.13 -5.01 -6.97
N ILE A 150 7.64 -6.19 -7.32
CA ILE A 150 7.92 -7.42 -6.58
C ILE A 150 9.42 -7.71 -6.42
N ARG A 151 10.26 -7.33 -7.39
CA ARG A 151 11.73 -7.47 -7.28
C ARG A 151 12.36 -6.54 -6.24
N GLU A 152 11.71 -5.43 -5.89
CA GLU A 152 12.22 -4.48 -4.89
C GLU A 152 12.09 -5.03 -3.46
N LEU A 153 11.36 -6.14 -3.25
CA LEU A 153 11.36 -6.90 -1.99
C LEU A 153 12.79 -7.40 -1.64
N ASP A 154 13.66 -7.64 -2.63
CA ASP A 154 15.07 -8.00 -2.42
C ASP A 154 15.85 -6.92 -1.65
N LYS A 155 15.38 -5.67 -1.64
CA LYS A 155 16.06 -4.55 -0.95
C LYS A 155 15.96 -4.64 0.57
N PHE A 156 14.94 -5.32 1.11
CA PHE A 156 14.68 -5.39 2.56
C PHE A 156 14.50 -6.80 3.11
N ALA A 157 14.44 -7.83 2.28
CA ALA A 157 14.28 -9.22 2.75
C ALA A 157 15.36 -9.68 3.76
N ASN A 158 16.49 -8.99 3.83
CA ASN A 158 17.60 -9.27 4.75
C ASN A 158 17.61 -8.36 5.99
N GLN A 159 16.61 -7.49 6.17
CA GLN A 159 16.50 -6.57 7.31
C GLN A 159 15.74 -7.26 8.46
N ILE A 160 16.42 -8.21 9.10
CA ILE A 160 15.85 -9.03 10.16
C ILE A 160 15.93 -8.30 11.50
N LEU A 161 14.81 -8.27 12.23
CA LEU A 161 14.71 -7.69 13.57
C LEU A 161 15.05 -8.70 14.68
N SER A 162 14.57 -9.94 14.54
CA SER A 162 14.74 -10.99 15.54
C SER A 162 14.56 -12.40 14.93
N TYR A 163 14.86 -13.43 15.72
CA TYR A 163 14.71 -14.85 15.35
C TYR A 163 15.43 -15.23 14.05
N GLY A 164 16.60 -14.62 13.82
CA GLY A 164 17.47 -14.86 12.68
C GLY A 164 18.37 -16.10 12.86
N ALA A 165 19.64 -15.97 12.48
CA ALA A 165 20.67 -16.99 12.74
C ALA A 165 21.06 -17.07 14.23
N GLU A 166 20.91 -15.97 14.96
CA GLU A 166 21.18 -15.90 16.39
C GLU A 166 19.90 -16.04 17.20
N LEU A 167 20.01 -16.71 18.34
CA LEU A 167 18.90 -17.12 19.20
C LEU A 167 19.01 -16.39 20.55
N ASP A 168 17.87 -16.05 21.13
CA ASP A 168 17.80 -15.50 22.48
C ASP A 168 18.23 -16.53 23.53
N ALA A 169 18.71 -16.07 24.69
CA ALA A 169 19.28 -16.93 25.73
C ALA A 169 18.29 -17.94 26.34
N ASP A 170 16.99 -17.63 26.28
CA ASP A 170 15.88 -18.47 26.74
C ASP A 170 15.38 -19.45 25.66
N HIS A 171 15.87 -19.34 24.43
CA HIS A 171 15.52 -20.23 23.34
C HIS A 171 16.03 -21.67 23.62
N PRO A 172 15.21 -22.73 23.42
CA PRO A 172 15.58 -24.11 23.75
C PRO A 172 16.83 -24.62 23.01
N GLY A 173 17.12 -24.07 21.83
CA GLY A 173 18.32 -24.35 21.04
C GLY A 173 19.51 -23.40 21.28
N PHE A 174 19.47 -22.50 22.26
CA PHE A 174 20.55 -21.52 22.50
C PHE A 174 21.89 -22.19 22.82
N THR A 175 21.87 -23.23 23.65
CA THR A 175 23.06 -23.98 24.07
C THR A 175 23.43 -25.10 23.09
N ASP A 176 22.60 -25.38 22.08
CA ASP A 176 22.84 -26.41 21.07
C ASP A 176 23.70 -25.84 19.92
N PRO A 177 24.97 -26.26 19.77
CA PRO A 177 25.82 -25.77 18.69
C PRO A 177 25.36 -26.27 17.30
N ALA A 178 24.83 -27.49 17.20
CA ALA A 178 24.39 -28.07 15.93
C ALA A 178 23.12 -27.36 15.44
N TYR A 179 22.17 -27.08 16.34
CA TYR A 179 20.97 -26.32 16.00
C TYR A 179 21.28 -24.88 15.57
N ARG A 180 22.22 -24.19 16.24
CA ARG A 180 22.66 -22.85 15.83
C ARG A 180 23.34 -22.83 14.47
N GLU A 181 24.22 -23.79 14.20
CA GLU A 181 24.83 -23.93 12.87
C GLU A 181 23.77 -24.21 11.79
N ARG A 182 22.80 -25.06 12.11
CA ARG A 182 21.67 -25.36 11.23
C ARG A 182 20.78 -24.13 10.96
N ARG A 183 20.54 -23.28 11.97
CA ARG A 183 19.82 -22.00 11.80
C ARG A 183 20.58 -21.02 10.91
N LYS A 184 21.90 -20.93 11.07
CA LYS A 184 22.74 -20.13 10.20
C LYS A 184 22.67 -20.60 8.75
N TYR A 185 22.67 -21.91 8.50
CA TYR A 185 22.47 -22.46 7.16
C TYR A 185 21.15 -21.99 6.51
N PHE A 186 20.03 -22.02 7.23
CA PHE A 186 18.74 -21.51 6.73
C PHE A 186 18.76 -19.99 6.50
N ALA A 187 19.36 -19.24 7.41
CA ALA A 187 19.50 -17.79 7.26
C ALA A 187 20.33 -17.43 6.02
N ASP A 188 21.44 -18.14 5.78
CA ASP A 188 22.29 -17.95 4.60
C ASP A 188 21.54 -18.23 3.29
N ILE A 189 20.64 -19.23 3.26
CA ILE A 189 19.76 -19.47 2.11
C ILE A 189 18.88 -18.24 1.84
N ALA A 190 18.20 -17.74 2.89
CA ALA A 190 17.30 -16.61 2.76
C ALA A 190 18.04 -15.31 2.37
N TYR A 191 19.23 -15.07 2.92
CA TYR A 191 20.03 -13.88 2.62
C TYR A 191 20.50 -13.81 1.16
N ASN A 192 20.76 -14.97 0.55
CA ASN A 192 21.24 -15.07 -0.81
C ASN A 192 20.12 -15.18 -1.86
N TYR A 193 18.91 -15.52 -1.46
CA TYR A 193 17.76 -15.64 -2.37
C TYR A 193 17.41 -14.30 -3.04
N LYS A 194 17.25 -14.32 -4.38
CA LYS A 194 16.75 -13.19 -5.16
C LYS A 194 15.44 -13.49 -5.86
N HIS A 195 14.63 -12.45 -6.08
CA HIS A 195 13.37 -12.60 -6.78
C HIS A 195 13.59 -13.15 -8.21
N GLY A 196 12.88 -14.21 -8.55
CA GLY A 196 12.95 -14.88 -9.85
C GLY A 196 13.77 -16.17 -9.84
N GLU A 197 14.55 -16.41 -8.79
CA GLU A 197 15.25 -17.68 -8.59
C GLU A 197 14.29 -18.77 -8.09
N PRO A 198 14.53 -20.05 -8.42
CA PRO A 198 13.77 -21.14 -7.83
C PRO A 198 14.03 -21.20 -6.32
N LEU A 199 12.98 -21.51 -5.54
CA LEU A 199 13.11 -21.70 -4.10
C LEU A 199 14.14 -22.80 -3.80
N PRO A 200 15.21 -22.49 -3.02
CA PRO A 200 16.20 -23.48 -2.64
C PRO A 200 15.56 -24.62 -1.87
N ARG A 201 15.81 -25.85 -2.31
CA ARG A 201 15.35 -27.06 -1.63
C ARG A 201 16.33 -27.40 -0.52
N VAL A 202 15.79 -27.69 0.65
CA VAL A 202 16.56 -28.16 1.80
C VAL A 202 16.26 -29.63 2.04
N GLU A 203 17.31 -30.42 2.21
CA GLU A 203 17.20 -31.76 2.77
C GLU A 203 17.18 -31.68 4.29
N TYR A 204 16.02 -31.98 4.87
CA TYR A 204 15.83 -32.03 6.32
C TYR A 204 16.46 -33.29 6.91
N THR A 205 17.00 -33.18 8.12
CA THR A 205 17.55 -34.33 8.87
C THR A 205 16.43 -35.26 9.34
N LYS A 206 16.79 -36.47 9.74
CA LYS A 206 15.81 -37.43 10.29
C LYS A 206 15.09 -36.89 11.52
N GLU A 207 15.79 -36.16 12.38
CA GLU A 207 15.25 -35.57 13.61
C GLU A 207 14.29 -34.40 13.31
N GLU A 208 14.64 -33.56 12.32
CA GLU A 208 13.76 -32.49 11.82
C GLU A 208 12.46 -33.09 11.25
N ILE A 209 12.58 -34.16 10.44
CA ILE A 209 11.42 -34.87 9.88
C ILE A 209 10.56 -35.53 10.98
N GLU A 210 11.19 -36.08 12.02
CA GLU A 210 10.47 -36.66 13.15
C GLU A 210 9.70 -35.59 13.94
N THR A 211 10.34 -34.43 14.16
CA THR A 211 9.74 -33.27 14.84
C THR A 211 8.53 -32.76 14.05
N TRP A 212 8.68 -32.57 12.73
CA TRP A 212 7.56 -32.27 11.84
C TRP A 212 6.45 -33.31 11.97
N GLY A 213 6.79 -34.60 11.93
CA GLY A 213 5.82 -35.69 12.02
C GLY A 213 5.03 -35.69 13.34
N LYS A 214 5.66 -35.31 14.46
CA LYS A 214 4.99 -35.18 15.77
C LYS A 214 3.93 -34.07 15.72
N VAL A 215 4.28 -32.90 15.20
CA VAL A 215 3.37 -31.75 15.07
C VAL A 215 2.25 -32.05 14.06
N PHE A 216 2.62 -32.54 12.88
CA PHE A 216 1.68 -32.85 11.80
C PHE A 216 0.63 -33.87 12.21
N ARG A 217 1.01 -34.97 12.86
CA ARG A 217 0.05 -36.00 13.30
C ARG A 217 -0.95 -35.48 14.34
N GLN A 218 -0.51 -34.65 15.27
CA GLN A 218 -1.41 -34.06 16.27
C GLN A 218 -2.37 -33.07 15.63
N LEU A 219 -1.90 -32.19 14.75
CA LEU A 219 -2.75 -31.20 14.09
C LEU A 219 -3.69 -31.83 13.06
N THR A 220 -3.22 -32.79 12.25
CA THR A 220 -4.09 -33.49 11.29
C THR A 220 -5.10 -34.43 11.93
N ALA A 221 -4.89 -34.87 13.17
CA ALA A 221 -5.96 -35.55 13.92
C ALA A 221 -7.18 -34.62 14.15
N LEU A 222 -6.99 -33.29 14.07
CA LEU A 222 -8.04 -32.28 14.19
C LEU A 222 -8.58 -31.78 12.83
N TYR A 223 -7.93 -32.13 11.70
CA TYR A 223 -8.32 -31.66 10.37
C TYR A 223 -8.69 -32.81 9.41
N PRO A 224 -9.75 -32.68 8.59
CA PRO A 224 -9.98 -33.59 7.48
C PRO A 224 -8.81 -33.55 6.48
N THR A 225 -8.27 -34.73 6.16
CA THR A 225 -6.93 -34.95 5.59
C THR A 225 -6.78 -34.64 4.10
N HIS A 226 -5.95 -33.66 3.69
CA HIS A 226 -5.27 -33.64 2.38
C HIS A 226 -3.94 -32.86 2.46
N ALA A 227 -2.82 -33.45 2.06
CA ALA A 227 -1.52 -32.76 1.92
C ALA A 227 -0.92 -33.03 0.54
N PHE A 228 -0.58 -31.96 -0.19
CA PHE A 228 -0.04 -31.99 -1.56
C PHE A 228 1.42 -31.51 -1.60
N ARG A 229 2.24 -32.08 -2.48
CA ARG A 229 3.64 -31.66 -2.70
C ARG A 229 3.72 -30.59 -3.78
N GLY A 230 4.16 -29.38 -3.43
CA GLY A 230 4.44 -28.32 -4.40
C GLY A 230 3.90 -26.94 -4.03
N TYR A 231 3.93 -26.59 -2.74
CA TYR A 231 3.23 -25.43 -2.15
C TYR A 231 3.36 -24.13 -2.94
N ASN A 232 4.55 -23.75 -3.41
CA ASN A 232 4.71 -22.47 -4.12
C ASN A 232 4.04 -22.48 -5.50
N LYS A 233 4.19 -23.57 -6.27
CA LYS A 233 3.49 -23.70 -7.57
C LYS A 233 1.99 -23.79 -7.35
N PHE A 234 1.57 -24.57 -6.36
CA PHE A 234 0.19 -24.71 -5.95
C PHE A 234 -0.46 -23.36 -5.58
N LEU A 235 0.18 -22.56 -4.73
CA LEU A 235 -0.31 -21.22 -4.36
C LEU A 235 -0.38 -20.28 -5.57
N ILE A 236 0.63 -20.31 -6.45
CA ILE A 236 0.62 -19.50 -7.67
C ILE A 236 -0.55 -19.89 -8.57
N ASP A 237 -0.78 -21.20 -8.74
CA ASP A 237 -1.84 -21.73 -9.59
C ASP A 237 -3.24 -21.49 -8.98
N CYS A 238 -3.38 -21.48 -7.65
CA CYS A 238 -4.65 -21.24 -6.95
C CYS A 238 -5.01 -19.75 -6.86
N THR A 239 -4.10 -18.91 -6.36
CA THR A 239 -4.38 -17.51 -5.99
C THR A 239 -3.28 -16.54 -6.40
N GLY A 240 -2.21 -16.99 -7.06
CA GLY A 240 -1.07 -16.14 -7.40
C GLY A 240 -0.16 -15.79 -6.20
N PHE A 241 -0.46 -16.31 -5.01
CA PHE A 241 0.42 -16.19 -3.84
C PHE A 241 1.71 -16.96 -4.04
N ARG A 242 2.80 -16.46 -3.46
CA ARG A 242 4.09 -17.12 -3.49
C ARG A 242 4.83 -16.98 -2.17
N LEU A 243 5.64 -17.99 -1.87
CA LEU A 243 6.52 -17.98 -0.71
C LEU A 243 7.86 -17.33 -1.08
N ARG A 244 8.41 -16.59 -0.13
CA ARG A 244 9.77 -16.05 -0.17
C ARG A 244 10.49 -16.45 1.12
N PRO A 245 11.68 -17.09 1.04
CA PRO A 245 12.41 -17.46 2.23
C PRO A 245 12.85 -16.20 2.97
N VAL A 246 12.64 -16.20 4.29
CA VAL A 246 13.10 -15.15 5.18
C VAL A 246 13.90 -15.76 6.33
N ALA A 247 14.96 -15.08 6.74
CA ALA A 247 15.85 -15.60 7.78
C ALA A 247 15.24 -15.49 9.20
N GLY A 248 14.29 -14.58 9.40
CA GLY A 248 13.64 -14.29 10.69
C GLY A 248 12.55 -13.23 10.52
N LEU A 249 12.19 -12.55 11.61
CA LEU A 249 11.13 -11.54 11.57
C LEU A 249 11.58 -10.25 10.86
N LEU A 250 10.77 -9.78 9.93
CA LEU A 250 10.90 -8.47 9.30
C LEU A 250 10.18 -7.39 10.12
N SER A 251 10.43 -6.12 9.80
CA SER A 251 9.56 -5.04 10.29
C SER A 251 8.13 -5.24 9.81
N SER A 252 7.13 -4.84 10.60
CA SER A 252 5.72 -4.94 10.19
C SER A 252 5.46 -4.24 8.86
N ARG A 253 6.14 -3.10 8.60
CA ARG A 253 6.05 -2.38 7.33
C ARG A 253 6.54 -3.24 6.16
N ASP A 254 7.72 -3.83 6.28
CA ASP A 254 8.34 -4.62 5.20
C ASP A 254 7.57 -5.93 4.95
N PHE A 255 7.14 -6.60 6.03
CA PHE A 255 6.35 -7.82 5.96
C PHE A 255 5.00 -7.58 5.28
N LEU A 256 4.22 -6.61 5.77
CA LEU A 256 2.90 -6.28 5.22
C LEU A 256 3.02 -5.79 3.77
N ALA A 257 4.05 -5.00 3.44
CA ALA A 257 4.28 -4.57 2.06
C ALA A 257 4.52 -5.76 1.10
N GLY A 258 5.06 -6.89 1.58
CA GLY A 258 5.15 -8.13 0.80
C GLY A 258 3.79 -8.69 0.41
N LEU A 259 2.81 -8.65 1.32
CA LEU A 259 1.46 -9.17 1.09
C LEU A 259 0.74 -8.43 -0.06
N ALA A 260 1.05 -7.16 -0.29
CA ALA A 260 0.51 -6.38 -1.41
C ALA A 260 0.81 -7.02 -2.77
N PHE A 261 1.94 -7.71 -2.88
CA PHE A 261 2.39 -8.44 -4.08
C PHE A 261 2.01 -9.92 -4.06
N ARG A 262 1.15 -10.34 -3.12
CA ARG A 262 0.87 -11.75 -2.83
C ARG A 262 2.16 -12.53 -2.53
N VAL A 263 3.11 -11.88 -1.86
CA VAL A 263 4.38 -12.50 -1.42
C VAL A 263 4.34 -12.67 0.08
N PHE A 264 4.32 -13.91 0.53
CA PHE A 264 4.40 -14.25 1.94
C PHE A 264 5.86 -14.61 2.30
N HIS A 265 6.42 -13.89 3.27
CA HIS A 265 7.76 -14.16 3.79
C HIS A 265 7.66 -15.30 4.80
N SER A 266 8.29 -16.44 4.50
CA SER A 266 8.15 -17.67 5.26
C SER A 266 9.53 -18.21 5.66
N THR A 267 9.67 -18.62 6.91
CA THR A 267 10.89 -19.26 7.39
C THR A 267 11.01 -20.70 6.86
N GLN A 268 12.24 -21.23 6.79
CA GLN A 268 12.50 -22.62 6.39
C GLN A 268 13.05 -23.49 7.53
N TYR A 269 13.42 -22.90 8.66
CA TYR A 269 13.90 -23.67 9.80
C TYR A 269 12.74 -24.33 10.54
N ILE A 270 13.02 -25.41 11.25
CA ILE A 270 12.06 -26.08 12.12
C ILE A 270 12.41 -25.84 13.59
N ARG A 271 11.39 -25.78 14.45
CA ARG A 271 11.53 -25.65 15.91
C ARG A 271 12.44 -26.73 16.51
N HIS A 272 12.98 -26.44 17.70
CA HIS A 272 13.89 -27.34 18.39
C HIS A 272 13.20 -28.64 18.84
N PRO A 273 13.81 -29.83 18.62
CA PRO A 273 13.20 -31.14 18.92
C PRO A 273 12.80 -31.37 20.39
N SER A 274 13.46 -30.67 21.34
CA SER A 274 13.15 -30.80 22.77
C SER A 274 11.79 -30.22 23.17
N LYS A 275 11.22 -29.31 22.37
CA LYS A 275 9.90 -28.69 22.58
C LYS A 275 9.08 -28.70 21.28
N PRO A 276 8.64 -29.87 20.80
CA PRO A 276 8.00 -29.97 19.48
C PRO A 276 6.61 -29.29 19.44
N PHE A 277 5.93 -29.17 20.57
CA PHE A 277 4.55 -28.65 20.63
C PHE A 277 4.45 -27.15 20.96
N TYR A 278 5.58 -26.46 21.14
CA TYR A 278 5.59 -25.03 21.45
C TYR A 278 6.82 -24.35 20.85
N THR A 279 6.61 -23.24 20.16
CA THR A 279 7.66 -22.34 19.70
C THR A 279 7.13 -20.90 19.71
N PRO A 280 7.88 -19.92 20.25
CA PRO A 280 7.55 -18.51 20.08
C PRO A 280 7.92 -17.99 18.69
N GLU A 281 8.74 -18.74 17.94
CA GLU A 281 9.18 -18.39 16.60
C GLU A 281 8.26 -19.00 15.53
N PRO A 282 7.96 -18.27 14.43
CA PRO A 282 7.18 -18.79 13.31
C PRO A 282 8.04 -19.75 12.48
N ASP A 283 8.22 -20.99 12.95
CA ASP A 283 8.97 -22.03 12.24
C ASP A 283 8.18 -22.61 11.05
N VAL A 284 8.83 -23.42 10.22
CA VAL A 284 8.22 -24.00 9.01
C VAL A 284 6.91 -24.77 9.27
N CYS A 285 6.70 -25.31 10.48
CA CYS A 285 5.43 -25.92 10.86
C CYS A 285 4.31 -24.89 10.92
N HIS A 286 4.54 -23.75 11.58
CA HIS A 286 3.59 -22.63 11.64
C HIS A 286 3.27 -22.11 10.24
N GLU A 287 4.30 -21.90 9.41
CA GLU A 287 4.14 -21.36 8.06
C GLU A 287 3.32 -22.29 7.15
N LEU A 288 3.69 -23.57 7.08
CA LEU A 288 3.10 -24.52 6.15
C LEU A 288 1.76 -25.09 6.60
N LEU A 289 1.52 -25.22 7.90
CA LEU A 289 0.28 -25.78 8.45
C LEU A 289 -0.73 -24.70 8.82
N GLY A 290 -0.27 -23.52 9.20
CA GLY A 290 -1.14 -22.39 9.55
C GLY A 290 -1.48 -21.53 8.33
N HIS A 291 -0.47 -20.90 7.72
CA HIS A 291 -0.71 -19.87 6.70
C HIS A 291 -1.00 -20.42 5.30
N VAL A 292 -0.18 -21.37 4.82
CA VAL A 292 -0.24 -21.84 3.43
C VAL A 292 -1.62 -22.34 2.99
N PRO A 293 -2.38 -23.12 3.79
CA PRO A 293 -3.70 -23.58 3.38
C PRO A 293 -4.66 -22.43 3.07
N LEU A 294 -4.64 -21.38 3.88
CA LEU A 294 -5.53 -20.24 3.70
C LEU A 294 -5.12 -19.34 2.55
N PHE A 295 -3.82 -19.20 2.24
CA PHE A 295 -3.41 -18.47 1.04
C PHE A 295 -3.82 -19.17 -0.26
N ALA A 296 -4.21 -20.45 -0.23
CA ALA A 296 -4.79 -21.14 -1.37
C ALA A 296 -6.28 -20.81 -1.57
N ASP A 297 -6.95 -20.24 -0.56
CA ASP A 297 -8.31 -19.75 -0.69
C ASP A 297 -8.33 -18.35 -1.34
N PRO A 298 -9.11 -18.14 -2.42
CA PRO A 298 -9.15 -16.85 -3.12
C PRO A 298 -9.62 -15.67 -2.28
N SER A 299 -10.58 -15.87 -1.38
CA SER A 299 -11.14 -14.80 -0.56
C SER A 299 -10.17 -14.37 0.54
N PHE A 300 -9.54 -15.33 1.21
CA PHE A 300 -8.49 -15.07 2.19
C PHE A 300 -7.23 -14.46 1.56
N ALA A 301 -6.84 -14.93 0.38
CA ALA A 301 -5.73 -14.35 -0.38
C ALA A 301 -6.00 -12.88 -0.74
N GLN A 302 -7.23 -12.54 -1.16
CA GLN A 302 -7.61 -11.15 -1.40
C GLN A 302 -7.59 -10.32 -0.12
N PHE A 303 -8.21 -10.81 0.96
CA PHE A 303 -8.20 -10.14 2.26
C PHE A 303 -6.77 -9.82 2.73
N SER A 304 -5.88 -10.82 2.67
CA SER A 304 -4.47 -10.66 3.05
C SER A 304 -3.73 -9.67 2.15
N GLN A 305 -4.04 -9.67 0.85
CA GLN A 305 -3.48 -8.70 -0.09
C GLN A 305 -3.95 -7.27 0.21
N GLU A 306 -5.21 -7.07 0.60
CA GLU A 306 -5.74 -5.74 0.95
C GLU A 306 -5.06 -5.16 2.19
N ILE A 307 -4.77 -5.99 3.20
CA ILE A 307 -3.93 -5.55 4.35
C ILE A 307 -2.58 -5.06 3.84
N GLY A 308 -1.98 -5.81 2.90
CA GLY A 308 -0.71 -5.43 2.31
C GLY A 308 -0.77 -4.12 1.52
N LEU A 309 -1.80 -3.94 0.69
CA LEU A 309 -2.03 -2.72 -0.09
C LEU A 309 -2.23 -1.51 0.83
N ALA A 310 -3.03 -1.66 1.89
CA ALA A 310 -3.25 -0.63 2.91
C ALA A 310 -1.96 -0.23 3.64
N SER A 311 -0.94 -1.10 3.68
CA SER A 311 0.35 -0.79 4.33
C SER A 311 1.27 0.08 3.46
N LEU A 312 1.07 0.12 2.14
CA LEU A 312 1.98 0.80 1.22
C LEU A 312 1.96 2.32 1.43
N GLY A 313 3.07 2.88 1.91
CA GLY A 313 3.19 4.30 2.22
C GLY A 313 2.39 4.76 3.43
N ALA A 314 1.81 3.83 4.21
CA ALA A 314 1.06 4.18 5.41
C ALA A 314 1.99 4.75 6.49
N PRO A 315 1.56 5.75 7.27
CA PRO A 315 2.27 6.22 8.47
C PRO A 315 2.49 5.10 9.50
N ASP A 316 3.48 5.24 10.39
CA ASP A 316 3.82 4.20 11.39
C ASP A 316 2.66 3.85 12.31
N ASP A 317 1.86 4.83 12.74
CA ASP A 317 0.70 4.60 13.58
C ASP A 317 -0.39 3.78 12.87
N TYR A 318 -0.47 3.88 11.54
CA TYR A 318 -1.34 3.03 10.74
C TYR A 318 -0.74 1.65 10.50
N ILE A 319 0.58 1.54 10.32
CA ILE A 319 1.26 0.23 10.25
C ILE A 319 1.04 -0.58 11.53
N GLU A 320 1.16 0.05 12.70
CA GLU A 320 0.89 -0.61 13.99
C GLU A 320 -0.56 -1.12 14.09
N LYS A 321 -1.53 -0.33 13.63
CA LYS A 321 -2.94 -0.74 13.57
C LYS A 321 -3.18 -1.87 12.59
N LEU A 322 -2.59 -1.81 11.40
CA LEU A 322 -2.69 -2.87 10.40
C LEU A 322 -2.02 -4.17 10.88
N ALA A 323 -0.86 -4.08 11.54
CA ALA A 323 -0.20 -5.22 12.15
C ALA A 323 -1.07 -5.84 13.27
N THR A 324 -1.77 -5.01 14.04
CA THR A 324 -2.72 -5.49 15.06
C THR A 324 -3.95 -6.15 14.41
N CYS A 325 -4.49 -5.59 13.34
CA CYS A 325 -5.55 -6.25 12.56
C CYS A 325 -5.07 -7.58 11.97
N PHE A 326 -3.85 -7.63 11.43
CA PHE A 326 -3.23 -8.85 10.93
C PHE A 326 -3.10 -9.91 12.04
N TRP A 327 -2.65 -9.51 13.24
CA TRP A 327 -2.57 -10.40 14.40
C TRP A 327 -3.94 -11.01 14.76
N PHE A 328 -4.98 -10.19 14.89
CA PHE A 328 -6.31 -10.68 15.27
C PHE A 328 -7.12 -11.31 14.13
N THR A 329 -6.55 -11.41 12.93
CA THR A 329 -7.18 -12.07 11.79
C THR A 329 -6.30 -13.19 11.25
N VAL A 330 -5.27 -12.86 10.48
CA VAL A 330 -4.39 -13.83 9.84
C VAL A 330 -3.65 -14.73 10.85
N GLU A 331 -3.26 -14.23 12.02
CA GLU A 331 -2.56 -15.02 13.05
C GLU A 331 -3.50 -15.73 14.04
N TYR A 332 -4.49 -15.03 14.60
CA TYR A 332 -5.37 -15.55 15.66
C TYR A 332 -6.86 -15.31 15.39
N GLY A 333 -7.26 -15.25 14.11
CA GLY A 333 -8.65 -15.03 13.73
C GLY A 333 -9.55 -16.25 13.88
N LEU A 334 -10.81 -15.96 14.23
CA LEU A 334 -11.91 -16.92 14.20
C LEU A 334 -12.93 -16.49 13.14
N CYS A 335 -13.65 -17.43 12.54
CA CYS A 335 -14.73 -17.14 11.61
C CYS A 335 -16.04 -17.82 12.03
N GLN A 336 -17.15 -17.27 11.55
CA GLN A 336 -18.45 -17.91 11.69
C GLN A 336 -18.74 -18.77 10.47
N GLU A 337 -19.09 -20.04 10.68
CA GLU A 337 -19.44 -20.98 9.62
C GLU A 337 -20.64 -21.83 10.05
N ASN A 338 -21.75 -21.75 9.32
CA ASN A 338 -22.98 -22.52 9.59
C ASN A 338 -23.52 -22.39 11.03
N GLY A 339 -23.29 -21.23 11.68
CA GLY A 339 -23.69 -20.99 13.07
C GLY A 339 -22.66 -21.42 14.12
N ASP A 340 -21.61 -22.15 13.73
CA ASP A 340 -20.48 -22.50 14.57
C ASP A 340 -19.36 -21.46 14.44
N ILE A 341 -18.51 -21.40 15.47
CA ILE A 341 -17.25 -20.64 15.43
C ILE A 341 -16.11 -21.61 15.10
N LYS A 342 -15.31 -21.25 14.09
CA LYS A 342 -14.14 -22.03 13.64
C LYS A 342 -12.89 -21.16 13.71
N ALA A 343 -11.75 -21.78 13.91
CA ALA A 343 -10.46 -21.09 13.85
C ALA A 343 -9.92 -21.09 12.42
N TYR A 344 -9.34 -19.96 12.02
CA TYR A 344 -8.56 -19.87 10.79
C TYR A 344 -7.18 -19.25 11.03
N GLY A 345 -6.97 -18.49 12.11
CA GLY A 345 -5.67 -17.89 12.39
C GLY A 345 -4.52 -18.91 12.41
N ALA A 346 -3.41 -18.60 11.73
CA ALA A 346 -2.27 -19.52 11.60
C ALA A 346 -1.65 -19.93 12.95
N GLY A 347 -1.58 -19.01 13.92
CA GLY A 347 -1.19 -19.28 15.29
C GLY A 347 -2.08 -20.31 15.97
N LEU A 348 -3.39 -20.24 15.76
CA LEU A 348 -4.33 -21.25 16.23
C LEU A 348 -4.14 -22.58 15.50
N LEU A 349 -4.06 -22.54 14.17
CA LEU A 349 -3.99 -23.75 13.36
C LEU A 349 -2.70 -24.56 13.55
N SER A 350 -1.65 -23.91 14.07
CA SER A 350 -0.33 -24.50 14.34
C SER A 350 -0.04 -24.74 15.82
N SER A 351 -0.95 -24.37 16.73
CA SER A 351 -0.82 -24.52 18.18
C SER A 351 -2.01 -25.30 18.74
N TYR A 352 -1.78 -26.58 19.04
CA TYR A 352 -2.82 -27.46 19.60
C TYR A 352 -3.46 -26.88 20.88
N GLY A 353 -2.64 -26.39 21.81
CA GLY A 353 -3.13 -25.88 23.10
C GLY A 353 -3.94 -24.60 22.97
N GLU A 354 -3.56 -23.71 22.06
CA GLU A 354 -4.25 -22.43 21.87
C GLU A 354 -5.54 -22.60 21.06
N LEU A 355 -5.56 -23.50 20.08
CA LEU A 355 -6.78 -23.88 19.37
C LEU A 355 -7.86 -24.41 20.32
N GLN A 356 -7.49 -25.31 21.23
CA GLN A 356 -8.41 -25.80 22.26
C GLN A 356 -8.88 -24.66 23.15
N TYR A 357 -7.95 -23.83 23.65
CA TYR A 357 -8.28 -22.71 24.53
C TYR A 357 -9.25 -21.71 23.89
N ALA A 358 -9.07 -21.38 22.61
CA ALA A 358 -9.92 -20.45 21.87
C ALA A 358 -11.37 -20.97 21.70
N LEU A 359 -11.55 -22.29 21.57
CA LEU A 359 -12.85 -22.92 21.30
C LEU A 359 -13.57 -23.43 22.56
N GLU A 360 -12.86 -23.68 23.66
CA GLU A 360 -13.42 -24.19 24.93
C GLU A 360 -14.14 -23.11 25.77
N GLY A 361 -14.34 -21.89 25.24
CA GLY A 361 -15.21 -20.86 25.83
C GLY A 361 -14.62 -20.08 27.01
N LYS A 362 -13.32 -20.19 27.28
CA LYS A 362 -12.63 -19.41 28.33
C LYS A 362 -12.22 -18.01 27.86
N ALA A 363 -12.05 -17.82 26.55
CA ALA A 363 -11.60 -16.57 25.96
C ALA A 363 -12.78 -15.67 25.56
N GLU A 364 -12.56 -14.35 25.59
CA GLU A 364 -13.56 -13.38 25.16
C GLU A 364 -13.61 -13.32 23.63
N LEU A 365 -14.79 -13.48 23.04
CA LEU A 365 -15.01 -13.40 21.60
C LEU A 365 -15.71 -12.08 21.24
N ARG A 366 -15.16 -11.35 20.26
CA ARG A 366 -15.72 -10.06 19.80
C ARG A 366 -15.89 -10.07 18.27
N PRO A 367 -16.85 -9.31 17.71
CA PRO A 367 -16.94 -9.16 16.26
C PRO A 367 -15.73 -8.38 15.72
N PHE A 368 -15.19 -8.81 14.59
CA PHE A 368 -14.09 -8.12 13.92
C PHE A 368 -14.54 -6.74 13.41
N GLU A 369 -13.93 -5.70 13.95
CA GLU A 369 -14.15 -4.30 13.57
C GLU A 369 -12.78 -3.59 13.51
N PRO A 370 -12.21 -3.33 12.30
CA PRO A 370 -10.83 -2.87 12.16
C PRO A 370 -10.46 -1.63 13.00
N VAL A 371 -11.39 -0.69 13.19
CA VAL A 371 -11.18 0.52 13.99
C VAL A 371 -10.95 0.21 15.47
N LYS A 372 -11.67 -0.78 16.02
CA LYS A 372 -11.51 -1.22 17.41
C LYS A 372 -10.37 -2.24 17.52
N THR A 373 -10.32 -3.20 16.61
CA THR A 373 -9.32 -4.25 16.58
C THR A 373 -7.92 -3.66 16.46
N GLY A 374 -7.69 -2.67 15.58
CA GLY A 374 -6.38 -2.08 15.35
C GLY A 374 -5.74 -1.35 16.55
N VAL A 375 -6.50 -1.08 17.62
CA VAL A 375 -5.97 -0.48 18.86
C VAL A 375 -5.97 -1.46 20.05
N GLN A 376 -6.40 -2.70 19.84
CA GLN A 376 -6.41 -3.73 20.86
C GLN A 376 -4.98 -4.19 21.19
N LYS A 377 -4.64 -4.19 22.48
CA LYS A 377 -3.37 -4.76 22.96
C LYS A 377 -3.47 -6.28 23.08
N TYR A 378 -2.37 -6.97 22.84
CA TYR A 378 -2.27 -8.43 22.92
C TYR A 378 -0.94 -8.89 23.54
N PRO A 379 -0.93 -10.03 24.26
CA PRO A 379 0.30 -10.72 24.62
C PRO A 379 0.82 -11.56 23.44
N ILE A 380 2.15 -11.71 23.34
CA ILE A 380 2.80 -12.54 22.30
C ILE A 380 3.35 -13.87 22.85
N THR A 381 3.44 -14.01 24.18
CA THR A 381 4.02 -15.19 24.86
C THR A 381 2.98 -16.01 25.64
N GLU A 382 1.73 -15.59 25.62
CA GLU A 382 0.62 -16.20 26.37
C GLU A 382 -0.58 -16.36 25.42
N TYR A 383 -1.52 -17.25 25.77
CA TYR A 383 -2.75 -17.42 25.00
C TYR A 383 -3.55 -16.12 24.93
N GLN A 384 -4.15 -15.85 23.76
CA GLN A 384 -4.85 -14.59 23.57
C GLN A 384 -6.07 -14.48 24.51
N PRO A 385 -6.20 -13.40 25.30
CA PRO A 385 -7.36 -13.22 26.18
C PRO A 385 -8.63 -12.88 25.40
N VAL A 386 -8.47 -12.31 24.20
CA VAL A 386 -9.55 -11.86 23.31
C VAL A 386 -9.28 -12.35 21.90
N TYR A 387 -10.31 -12.91 21.25
CA TYR A 387 -10.29 -13.27 19.83
C TYR A 387 -11.34 -12.47 19.08
N TYR A 388 -11.06 -12.19 17.80
CA TYR A 388 -12.02 -11.53 16.91
C TYR A 388 -12.60 -12.51 15.91
N VAL A 389 -13.93 -12.47 15.78
CA VAL A 389 -14.72 -13.32 14.90
C VAL A 389 -15.07 -12.52 13.64
N ALA A 390 -14.61 -12.97 12.49
CA ALA A 390 -15.03 -12.48 11.18
C ALA A 390 -16.30 -13.22 10.71
N GLU A 391 -17.24 -12.52 10.10
CA GLU A 391 -18.44 -13.15 9.53
C GLU A 391 -18.09 -13.94 8.27
N SER A 392 -17.23 -13.37 7.42
CA SER A 392 -16.63 -14.00 6.26
C SER A 392 -15.33 -13.28 5.90
N PHE A 393 -14.50 -13.87 5.02
CA PHE A 393 -13.29 -13.19 4.52
C PHE A 393 -13.65 -11.97 3.65
N GLU A 394 -14.74 -12.05 2.87
CA GLU A 394 -15.31 -10.90 2.15
C GLU A 394 -15.73 -9.76 3.10
N ASP A 395 -16.46 -10.06 4.17
CA ASP A 395 -16.86 -9.06 5.16
C ASP A 395 -15.64 -8.42 5.84
N ALA A 396 -14.66 -9.23 6.25
CA ALA A 396 -13.43 -8.73 6.85
C ALA A 396 -12.67 -7.79 5.89
N LYS A 397 -12.61 -8.14 4.60
CA LYS A 397 -12.04 -7.32 3.52
C LYS A 397 -12.81 -6.01 3.35
N GLU A 398 -14.13 -6.07 3.24
CA GLU A 398 -14.98 -4.87 3.10
C GLU A 398 -14.86 -3.94 4.29
N LYS A 399 -14.86 -4.47 5.51
CA LYS A 399 -14.65 -3.71 6.75
C LYS A 399 -13.28 -3.03 6.76
N LEU A 400 -12.23 -3.69 6.27
CA LEU A 400 -10.88 -3.11 6.20
C LEU A 400 -10.79 -1.99 5.16
N MET A 401 -11.52 -2.12 4.04
CA MET A 401 -11.62 -1.11 2.98
C MET A 401 -12.70 -0.04 3.23
N ALA A 402 -13.50 -0.17 4.29
CA ALA A 402 -14.70 0.65 4.50
C ALA A 402 -14.43 2.16 4.49
N HIS A 403 -13.27 2.61 4.99
CA HIS A 403 -12.90 4.03 4.96
C HIS A 403 -12.61 4.56 3.53
N GLU A 404 -12.04 3.74 2.65
CA GLU A 404 -11.84 4.09 1.25
C GLU A 404 -13.16 4.00 0.47
N ASN A 405 -13.94 2.94 0.74
CA ASN A 405 -15.24 2.72 0.14
C ASN A 405 -16.24 3.82 0.51
N TYR A 406 -16.24 4.31 1.75
CA TYR A 406 -17.12 5.41 2.15
C TYR A 406 -16.82 6.69 1.38
N ASN A 407 -15.54 7.06 1.25
CA ASN A 407 -15.14 8.25 0.50
C ASN A 407 -15.44 8.09 -1.01
N SER A 408 -15.24 6.90 -1.57
CA SER A 408 -15.58 6.60 -2.97
C SER A 408 -17.10 6.63 -3.21
N ALA A 409 -17.87 5.95 -2.38
CA ALA A 409 -19.33 5.91 -2.45
C ALA A 409 -19.92 7.31 -2.29
N MET A 410 -19.43 8.10 -1.32
CA MET A 410 -19.87 9.48 -1.13
C MET A 410 -19.55 10.34 -2.36
N ASN A 411 -18.40 10.16 -3.02
CA ASN A 411 -18.09 10.87 -4.27
C ASN A 411 -19.08 10.54 -5.39
N HIS A 412 -19.50 9.26 -5.51
CA HIS A 412 -20.48 8.83 -6.51
C HIS A 412 -21.90 9.30 -6.18
N ILE A 413 -22.32 9.20 -4.93
CA ILE A 413 -23.62 9.69 -4.46
C ILE A 413 -23.72 11.20 -4.70
N ASN A 414 -22.71 11.97 -4.29
CA ASN A 414 -22.67 13.42 -4.51
C ASN A 414 -22.68 13.78 -6.01
N LEU A 415 -22.09 12.96 -6.87
CA LEU A 415 -22.12 13.15 -8.32
C LEU A 415 -23.52 12.92 -8.89
N CYS A 416 -24.17 11.82 -8.51
CA CYS A 416 -25.54 11.52 -8.89
C CYS A 416 -26.50 12.61 -8.40
N ASP A 417 -26.38 13.03 -7.14
CA ASP A 417 -27.17 14.12 -6.56
C ASP A 417 -26.95 15.42 -7.33
N PHE A 418 -25.72 15.78 -7.64
CA PHE A 418 -25.40 16.96 -8.42
C PHE A 418 -26.13 16.99 -9.77
N PHE A 419 -26.07 15.90 -10.55
CA PHE A 419 -26.74 15.84 -11.85
C PHE A 419 -28.25 15.80 -11.73
N PHE A 420 -28.79 15.04 -10.77
CA PHE A 420 -30.22 14.88 -10.59
C PHE A 420 -30.89 16.20 -10.18
N HIS A 421 -30.35 16.89 -9.16
CA HIS A 421 -30.87 18.17 -8.71
C HIS A 421 -30.67 19.26 -9.77
N SER A 422 -29.55 19.26 -10.50
CA SER A 422 -29.33 20.19 -11.62
C SER A 422 -30.32 20.00 -12.75
N ALA A 423 -30.62 18.75 -13.12
CA ALA A 423 -31.62 18.42 -14.14
C ALA A 423 -33.04 18.81 -13.70
N GLN A 424 -33.38 18.58 -12.42
CA GLN A 424 -34.67 19.00 -11.86
C GLN A 424 -34.85 20.53 -11.86
N ILE A 425 -33.81 21.28 -11.47
CA ILE A 425 -33.85 22.75 -11.52
C ILE A 425 -34.00 23.24 -12.96
N ALA A 426 -33.22 22.69 -13.89
CA ALA A 426 -33.33 23.04 -15.31
C ALA A 426 -34.73 22.72 -15.87
N GLY A 427 -35.29 21.55 -15.53
CA GLY A 427 -36.64 21.14 -15.94
C GLY A 427 -37.72 22.08 -15.41
N CYS A 428 -37.69 22.41 -14.11
CA CYS A 428 -38.62 23.37 -13.51
C CYS A 428 -38.50 24.75 -14.18
N LEU A 429 -37.27 25.21 -14.43
CA LEU A 429 -37.03 26.50 -15.08
C LEU A 429 -37.56 26.53 -16.52
N ILE A 430 -37.32 25.48 -17.31
CA ILE A 430 -37.81 25.38 -18.69
C ILE A 430 -39.35 25.37 -18.71
N SER A 431 -39.99 24.60 -17.84
CA SER A 431 -41.46 24.55 -17.74
C SER A 431 -42.07 25.92 -17.43
N VAL A 432 -41.43 26.69 -16.55
CA VAL A 432 -41.86 28.06 -16.22
C VAL A 432 -41.63 29.00 -17.40
N LEU A 433 -40.48 28.93 -18.08
CA LEU A 433 -40.14 29.79 -19.22
C LEU A 433 -41.04 29.55 -20.43
N LEU A 434 -41.44 28.30 -20.69
CA LEU A 434 -42.34 27.97 -21.81
C LEU A 434 -43.81 28.31 -21.54
N SER A 435 -44.15 28.74 -20.33
CA SER A 435 -45.53 29.08 -20.00
C SER A 435 -45.86 30.54 -20.30
N GLU A 436 -46.97 30.74 -21.02
CA GLU A 436 -47.54 32.06 -21.32
C GLU A 436 -47.94 32.89 -20.10
N SER A 437 -48.11 32.27 -18.92
CA SER A 437 -48.45 32.98 -17.69
C SER A 437 -47.86 32.32 -16.45
N LEU A 438 -47.22 33.13 -15.62
CA LEU A 438 -46.67 32.72 -14.32
C LEU A 438 -47.76 32.41 -13.27
N ALA A 439 -48.99 32.92 -13.45
CA ALA A 439 -50.07 32.75 -12.46
C ALA A 439 -50.76 31.38 -12.53
N LYS A 440 -50.38 30.51 -13.49
CA LYS A 440 -50.90 29.14 -13.54
C LYS A 440 -50.41 28.35 -12.33
N VAL A 441 -51.31 27.57 -11.71
CA VAL A 441 -51.02 26.75 -10.53
C VAL A 441 -49.79 25.85 -10.76
N GLU A 442 -49.67 25.26 -11.95
CA GLU A 442 -48.52 24.41 -12.34
C GLU A 442 -47.18 25.15 -12.23
N ASN A 443 -47.11 26.42 -12.65
CA ASN A 443 -45.88 27.20 -12.57
C ASN A 443 -45.53 27.61 -11.14
N ILE A 444 -46.55 27.90 -10.33
CA ILE A 444 -46.36 28.12 -8.90
C ILE A 444 -45.78 26.85 -8.26
N THR A 445 -46.28 25.67 -8.64
CA THR A 445 -45.73 24.38 -8.21
C THR A 445 -44.27 24.20 -8.68
N TYR A 446 -43.95 24.46 -9.95
CA TYR A 446 -42.57 24.34 -10.45
C TYR A 446 -41.60 25.30 -9.77
N VAL A 447 -42.02 26.53 -9.46
CA VAL A 447 -41.21 27.50 -8.70
C VAL A 447 -40.96 26.98 -7.28
N PHE A 448 -41.98 26.40 -6.63
CA PHE A 448 -41.84 25.86 -5.29
C PHE A 448 -40.94 24.61 -5.24
N VAL A 449 -41.10 23.69 -6.20
CA VAL A 449 -40.24 22.51 -6.36
C VAL A 449 -38.81 22.93 -6.68
N GLY A 450 -38.60 23.84 -7.62
CA GLY A 450 -37.28 24.38 -7.92
C GLY A 450 -36.62 25.03 -6.70
N GLY A 451 -37.38 25.80 -5.92
CA GLY A 451 -36.89 26.44 -4.69
C GLY A 451 -36.50 25.44 -3.59
N THR A 452 -37.27 24.37 -3.42
CA THR A 452 -36.96 23.32 -2.42
C THR A 452 -35.71 22.51 -2.80
N VAL A 453 -35.59 22.10 -4.07
CA VAL A 453 -34.40 21.43 -4.61
C VAL A 453 -33.16 22.32 -4.48
N PHE A 454 -33.32 23.61 -4.73
CA PHE A 454 -32.25 24.60 -4.57
C PHE A 454 -31.80 24.75 -3.10
N PHE A 455 -32.76 24.80 -2.17
CA PHE A 455 -32.47 24.88 -0.73
C PHE A 455 -31.78 23.61 -0.21
N GLN A 456 -32.17 22.44 -0.69
CA GLN A 456 -31.51 21.18 -0.37
C GLN A 456 -30.05 21.16 -0.84
N LEU A 457 -29.78 21.61 -2.08
CA LEU A 457 -28.41 21.78 -2.57
C LEU A 457 -27.62 22.75 -1.69
N TYR A 458 -28.21 23.89 -1.32
CA TYR A 458 -27.55 24.84 -0.43
C TYR A 458 -27.14 24.19 0.90
N ILE A 459 -28.01 23.41 1.55
CA ILE A 459 -27.70 22.71 2.81
C ILE A 459 -26.48 21.81 2.65
N ILE A 460 -26.43 21.02 1.57
CA ILE A 460 -25.34 20.06 1.34
C ILE A 460 -24.01 20.80 1.14
N TYR A 461 -23.99 21.83 0.30
CA TYR A 461 -22.79 22.63 0.05
C TYR A 461 -22.37 23.45 1.26
N TRP A 462 -23.33 23.89 2.09
CA TRP A 462 -23.06 24.56 3.36
C TRP A 462 -22.36 23.63 4.35
N HIS A 463 -22.79 22.37 4.47
CA HIS A 463 -22.12 21.38 5.33
C HIS A 463 -20.72 21.03 4.79
N GLY A 464 -20.55 20.97 3.47
CA GLY A 464 -19.23 20.84 2.84
C GLY A 464 -18.29 22.00 3.22
N GLN A 465 -18.80 23.23 3.24
CA GLN A 465 -18.05 24.41 3.69
C GLN A 465 -17.70 24.34 5.18
N ILE A 466 -18.66 24.01 6.05
CA ILE A 466 -18.41 23.84 7.49
C ILE A 466 -17.29 22.83 7.72
N LEU A 467 -17.32 21.68 7.04
CA LEU A 467 -16.29 20.67 7.19
C LEU A 467 -14.90 21.21 6.85
N ILE A 468 -14.79 21.99 5.77
CA ILE A 468 -13.55 22.66 5.37
C ILE A 468 -13.11 23.65 6.45
N ASP A 469 -14.00 24.54 6.88
CA ASP A 469 -13.71 25.61 7.83
C ASP A 469 -13.30 25.04 9.20
N GLU A 470 -14.07 24.10 9.74
CA GLU A 470 -13.77 23.41 11.01
C GLU A 470 -12.45 22.65 10.92
N SER A 471 -12.18 21.96 9.82
CA SER A 471 -10.92 21.23 9.64
C SER A 471 -9.69 22.15 9.65
N GLN A 472 -9.82 23.37 9.11
CA GLN A 472 -8.76 24.37 9.12
C GLN A 472 -8.61 25.04 10.49
N ASN A 473 -9.74 25.31 11.16
CA ASN A 473 -9.79 25.96 12.47
C ASN A 473 -9.14 25.15 13.59
N ILE A 474 -9.06 23.82 13.46
CA ILE A 474 -8.29 22.98 14.40
C ILE A 474 -6.86 23.51 14.58
N SER A 475 -6.19 23.94 13.51
CA SER A 475 -4.84 24.49 13.62
C SER A 475 -4.79 25.79 14.41
N THR A 476 -5.75 26.69 14.17
CA THR A 476 -5.87 27.98 14.83
C THR A 476 -6.20 27.82 16.32
N HIS A 477 -7.13 26.94 16.67
CA HIS A 477 -7.50 26.66 18.06
C HIS A 477 -6.36 26.05 18.86
N ILE A 478 -5.61 25.11 18.26
CA ILE A 478 -4.43 24.54 18.91
C ILE A 478 -3.37 25.62 19.08
N TYR A 479 -3.13 26.47 18.07
CA TYR A 479 -2.15 27.55 18.17
C TYR A 479 -2.48 28.57 19.26
N GLN A 480 -3.77 28.91 19.41
CA GLN A 480 -4.28 29.83 20.44
C GLN A 480 -4.29 29.22 21.85
N SER A 481 -4.20 27.89 21.97
CA SER A 481 -4.09 27.23 23.27
C SER A 481 -2.71 27.43 23.91
N GLU A 482 -2.58 27.18 25.21
CA GLU A 482 -1.28 27.18 25.90
C GLU A 482 -0.46 25.89 25.60
N TRP A 483 -0.42 25.46 24.34
CA TRP A 483 0.17 24.18 23.90
C TRP A 483 1.67 24.04 24.28
N TYR A 484 2.38 25.16 24.42
CA TYR A 484 3.78 25.21 24.85
C TYR A 484 3.99 24.84 26.33
N LYS A 485 2.95 24.93 27.17
CA LYS A 485 2.98 24.49 28.57
C LYS A 485 2.66 23.01 28.75
N SER A 486 2.26 22.32 27.68
CA SER A 486 1.92 20.89 27.71
C SER A 486 3.17 20.01 27.79
N ASN A 487 3.01 18.78 28.29
CA ASN A 487 4.11 17.81 28.32
C ASN A 487 4.65 17.50 26.90
N VAL A 488 5.87 16.97 26.81
CA VAL A 488 6.58 16.77 25.53
C VAL A 488 5.79 15.91 24.52
N LYS A 489 5.07 14.89 25.01
CA LYS A 489 4.25 13.99 24.18
C LYS A 489 3.03 14.71 23.61
N THR A 490 2.28 15.42 24.46
CA THR A 490 1.12 16.23 24.06
C THR A 490 1.52 17.34 23.11
N ARG A 491 2.62 18.04 23.38
CA ARG A 491 3.14 19.11 22.52
C ARG A 491 3.47 18.60 21.11
N ARG A 492 4.10 17.42 20.99
CA ARG A 492 4.38 16.78 19.69
C ARG A 492 3.11 16.44 18.93
N LEU A 493 2.09 15.89 19.62
CA LEU A 493 0.78 15.57 19.01
C LEU A 493 0.05 16.83 18.53
N LEU A 494 0.01 17.89 19.35
CA LEU A 494 -0.63 19.16 18.99
C LEU A 494 0.06 19.83 17.78
N ILE A 495 1.39 19.77 17.67
CA ILE A 495 2.12 20.22 16.48
C ILE A 495 1.75 19.40 15.24
N MET A 496 1.62 18.07 15.37
CA MET A 496 1.18 17.22 14.26
C MET A 496 -0.24 17.55 13.83
N MET A 497 -1.17 17.74 14.77
CA MET A 497 -2.55 18.16 14.48
C MET A 497 -2.58 19.50 13.76
N MET A 498 -1.79 20.50 14.19
CA MET A 498 -1.68 21.80 13.50
C MET A 498 -1.21 21.66 12.05
N ILE A 499 -0.25 20.78 11.77
CA ILE A 499 0.31 20.60 10.43
C ILE A 499 -0.63 19.82 9.52
N ARG A 500 -1.26 18.74 10.02
CA ARG A 500 -2.22 17.96 9.22
C ARG A 500 -3.46 18.77 8.87
N SER A 501 -3.92 19.62 9.79
CA SER A 501 -5.07 20.52 9.59
C SER A 501 -4.84 21.61 8.53
N ARG A 502 -3.59 21.78 8.04
CA ARG A 502 -3.30 22.67 6.89
C ARG A 502 -3.84 22.13 5.56
N LYS A 503 -4.12 20.82 5.48
CA LYS A 503 -4.82 20.22 4.36
C LYS A 503 -6.30 20.05 4.76
N PRO A 504 -7.22 20.87 4.22
CA PRO A 504 -8.61 20.81 4.62
C PRO A 504 -9.25 19.46 4.28
N LEU A 505 -10.13 19.00 5.15
CA LEU A 505 -11.05 17.91 4.84
C LEU A 505 -12.10 18.46 3.89
N ALA A 506 -12.26 17.82 2.74
CA ALA A 506 -13.12 18.30 1.67
C ALA A 506 -13.92 17.15 1.07
N LEU A 507 -15.24 17.31 1.01
CA LEU A 507 -16.12 16.46 0.21
C LEU A 507 -15.97 16.82 -1.27
N LYS A 508 -15.99 15.81 -2.14
CA LYS A 508 -15.87 16.02 -3.59
C LYS A 508 -17.09 15.50 -4.33
N VAL A 509 -17.40 16.17 -5.44
CA VAL A 509 -18.38 15.74 -6.46
C VAL A 509 -17.62 14.98 -7.55
N GLY A 510 -17.81 13.66 -7.64
CA GLY A 510 -17.17 12.81 -8.65
C GLY A 510 -15.63 12.86 -8.65
N GLY A 511 -15.01 13.27 -7.55
CA GLY A 511 -13.55 13.46 -7.44
C GLY A 511 -13.00 14.73 -8.09
N ILE A 512 -13.83 15.52 -8.79
CA ILE A 512 -13.40 16.65 -9.63
C ILE A 512 -13.59 17.99 -8.89
N PHE A 513 -14.77 18.23 -8.33
CA PHE A 513 -15.09 19.50 -7.69
C PHE A 513 -15.13 19.35 -6.17
N VAL A 514 -14.56 20.31 -5.44
CA VAL A 514 -14.73 20.41 -3.99
C VAL A 514 -16.12 21.00 -3.71
N MET A 515 -16.85 20.40 -2.80
CA MET A 515 -18.20 20.84 -2.40
C MET A 515 -18.10 22.04 -1.46
N ASP A 516 -17.83 23.22 -2.02
CA ASP A 516 -17.76 24.49 -1.31
C ASP A 516 -18.80 25.50 -1.83
N LEU A 517 -19.00 26.59 -1.09
CA LEU A 517 -19.97 27.62 -1.48
C LEU A 517 -19.58 28.32 -2.81
N SER A 518 -18.31 28.26 -3.22
CA SER A 518 -17.87 28.83 -4.50
C SER A 518 -18.40 28.05 -5.69
N VAL A 519 -18.45 26.71 -5.61
CA VAL A 519 -19.01 25.83 -6.63
C VAL A 519 -20.53 25.97 -6.68
N PHE A 520 -21.19 26.12 -5.52
CA PHE A 520 -22.60 26.45 -5.46
C PHE A 520 -22.95 27.78 -6.17
N LEU A 521 -22.12 28.82 -5.98
CA LEU A 521 -22.30 30.10 -6.69
C LEU A 521 -22.06 29.98 -8.21
N LYS A 522 -21.16 29.10 -8.66
CA LYS A 522 -20.96 28.83 -10.10
C LYS A 522 -22.18 28.15 -10.71
N LEU A 523 -22.83 27.24 -9.98
CA LEU A 523 -24.10 26.63 -10.40
C LEU A 523 -25.18 27.70 -10.59
N LEU A 524 -25.36 28.59 -9.60
CA LEU A 524 -26.29 29.72 -9.67
C LEU A 524 -26.08 30.59 -10.93
N LYS A 525 -24.82 30.93 -11.21
CA LYS A 525 -24.47 31.69 -12.41
C LYS A 525 -24.82 30.94 -13.68
N GLY A 526 -24.59 29.63 -13.73
CA GLY A 526 -24.96 28.77 -14.86
C GLY A 526 -26.46 28.78 -15.13
N VAL A 527 -27.28 28.61 -14.08
CA VAL A 527 -28.76 28.68 -14.18
C VAL A 527 -29.22 30.05 -14.69
N TYR A 528 -28.66 31.13 -14.16
CA TYR A 528 -28.97 32.49 -14.60
C TYR A 528 -28.56 32.73 -16.08
N SER A 529 -27.39 32.26 -16.50
CA SER A 529 -26.95 32.37 -17.89
C SER A 529 -27.89 31.63 -18.85
N ILE A 530 -28.35 30.43 -18.49
CA ILE A 530 -29.34 29.68 -19.28
C ILE A 530 -30.64 30.48 -19.40
N MET A 531 -31.15 31.01 -18.28
CA MET A 531 -32.34 31.86 -18.26
C MET A 531 -32.23 33.05 -19.21
N MET A 532 -31.09 33.76 -19.19
CA MET A 532 -30.86 34.92 -20.05
C MET A 532 -30.78 34.56 -21.55
N VAL A 533 -30.30 33.37 -21.89
CA VAL A 533 -30.27 32.90 -23.29
C VAL A 533 -31.69 32.63 -23.81
N PHE A 534 -32.56 32.03 -23.00
CA PHE A 534 -33.95 31.79 -23.38
C PHE A 534 -34.77 33.07 -23.49
N LEU A 535 -34.61 34.00 -22.53
CA LEU A 535 -35.27 35.30 -22.57
C LEU A 535 -34.86 36.14 -23.79
N LYS A 536 -33.62 36.00 -24.28
CA LYS A 536 -33.14 36.65 -25.51
C LYS A 536 -33.73 36.07 -26.80
N ARG A 537 -34.34 34.89 -26.75
CA ARG A 537 -34.89 34.20 -27.94
C ARG A 537 -36.35 34.58 -28.22
N GLU A 538 -37.01 35.23 -27.27
CA GLU A 538 -38.39 35.72 -27.36
C GLU A 538 -38.50 37.23 -27.68
N SER A 539 -37.37 37.94 -27.77
CA SER A 539 -37.25 39.31 -28.31
C SER A 539 -36.77 39.30 -29.74
#